data_AF-A0A2M8PGZ6-F1
#
_entry.id   AF-A0A2M8PGZ6-F1
#
_cell.length_a   1.000
_cell.length_b   1.000
_cell.length_c   1.000
_cell.angle_alpha   90.00
_cell.angle_beta   90.00
_cell.angle_gamma   90.00
#
_symmetry.space_group_name_H-M   'P 1'
#
loop_
_entity.id
_entity.type
_entity.pdbx_description
1 polymer ?
#
loop_
_entity_poly.entity_id
_entity_poly.type
_entity_poly.pdbx_seq_one_letter_code
_entity_poly.pdbx_strand_id
1 'polypeptide(L)'
;MLTAETHISLFYTVALKGNLALLPRLFTFLSRERAAVQGLSLLVDMGCACTPEAWICQATDGRAMLVAMDSMGYDAFHIGARDPLYQAPHIVEALQRLIVTRFAAGPWSVLVKRQGVQVALANGAQMARAAAELPEADLLIGLRYSEQAAVQAEWQAPQRRLLFDCGETHAQIGRLDVKIAPTAPYIELIAHRALTLPDHTPPHPTISGVIDFVQSEARYAERKRRRS
;
A
#
# COMPACT_ATOMS: atom_id res chain seq x y z
N MET A 1 4.56 -23.12 2.38
CA MET A 1 5.31 -23.79 1.31
C MET A 1 4.41 -23.90 0.12
N LEU A 2 4.74 -23.14 -0.91
CA LEU A 2 4.05 -23.10 -2.19
C LEU A 2 4.08 -24.48 -2.88
N THR A 3 2.92 -25.06 -3.15
CA THR A 3 2.78 -26.40 -3.76
C THR A 3 2.40 -26.37 -5.23
N ALA A 4 1.94 -25.22 -5.75
CA ALA A 4 1.50 -25.05 -7.11
C ALA A 4 1.85 -23.65 -7.61
N GLU A 5 1.84 -23.46 -8.93
CA GLU A 5 1.95 -22.12 -9.49
C GLU A 5 0.81 -21.23 -9.01
N THR A 6 1.12 -19.96 -8.72
CA THR A 6 0.13 -18.98 -8.27
C THR A 6 0.35 -17.64 -8.95
N HIS A 7 -0.73 -17.09 -9.51
CA HIS A 7 -0.75 -15.72 -10.02
C HIS A 7 -1.09 -14.75 -8.89
N ILE A 8 -0.30 -13.68 -8.79
CA ILE A 8 -0.47 -12.60 -7.82
C ILE A 8 -0.55 -11.28 -8.58
N SER A 9 -1.64 -10.54 -8.37
CA SER A 9 -1.81 -9.17 -8.84
C SER A 9 -1.70 -8.21 -7.66
N LEU A 10 -0.59 -7.48 -7.60
CA LEU A 10 -0.36 -6.40 -6.64
C LEU A 10 -0.86 -5.08 -7.23
N PHE A 11 -2.05 -4.66 -6.82
CA PHE A 11 -2.53 -3.32 -7.06
C PHE A 11 -1.86 -2.35 -6.10
N TYR A 12 -1.55 -1.15 -6.58
CA TYR A 12 -0.94 -0.15 -5.73
C TYR A 12 -1.46 1.25 -6.00
N THR A 13 -1.43 2.08 -4.95
CA THR A 13 -1.49 3.54 -5.06
C THR A 13 -0.17 4.17 -4.67
N VAL A 14 0.09 5.37 -5.18
CA VAL A 14 1.28 6.14 -4.82
C VAL A 14 0.98 7.63 -4.91
N ALA A 15 1.61 8.42 -4.04
CA ALA A 15 1.59 9.88 -4.13
C ALA A 15 0.16 10.48 -4.20
N LEU A 16 -0.74 9.97 -3.36
CA LEU A 16 -2.11 10.50 -3.25
C LEU A 16 -2.15 11.90 -2.61
N LYS A 17 -1.09 12.29 -1.89
CA LYS A 17 -0.83 13.66 -1.41
C LYS A 17 -2.00 14.30 -0.65
N GLY A 18 -2.73 13.51 0.14
CA GLY A 18 -3.85 13.98 0.95
C GLY A 18 -5.14 14.25 0.18
N ASN A 19 -5.24 13.82 -1.09
CA ASN A 19 -6.43 14.03 -1.91
C ASN A 19 -7.57 13.08 -1.52
N LEU A 20 -8.22 13.35 -0.39
CA LEU A 20 -9.36 12.56 0.11
C LEU A 20 -10.53 12.50 -0.88
N ALA A 21 -10.74 13.54 -1.68
CA ALA A 21 -11.85 13.60 -2.64
C ALA A 21 -11.72 12.55 -3.76
N LEU A 22 -10.51 12.06 -4.01
CA LEU A 22 -10.25 10.99 -4.98
C LEU A 22 -10.74 9.61 -4.48
N LEU A 23 -10.67 9.37 -3.18
CA LEU A 23 -10.79 8.04 -2.58
C LEU A 23 -12.11 7.30 -2.88
N PRO A 24 -13.29 7.95 -2.87
CA PRO A 24 -14.54 7.25 -3.18
C PRO A 24 -14.57 6.68 -4.60
N ARG A 25 -14.06 7.42 -5.59
CA ARG A 25 -14.00 6.97 -6.99
C ARG A 25 -12.90 5.94 -7.18
N LEU A 26 -11.75 6.16 -6.53
CA LEU A 26 -10.63 5.23 -6.52
C LEU A 26 -11.04 3.86 -5.98
N PHE A 27 -11.80 3.81 -4.89
CA PHE A 27 -12.32 2.56 -4.33
C PHE A 27 -13.21 1.81 -5.30
N THR A 28 -14.17 2.50 -5.94
CA THR A 28 -15.03 1.89 -6.97
C THR A 28 -14.20 1.29 -8.10
N PHE A 29 -13.21 2.03 -8.59
CA PHE A 29 -12.34 1.58 -9.68
C PHE A 29 -11.50 0.36 -9.27
N LEU A 30 -10.76 0.46 -8.16
CA LEU A 30 -9.91 -0.63 -7.67
C LEU A 30 -10.74 -1.88 -7.36
N SER A 31 -11.94 -1.75 -6.82
CA SER A 31 -12.82 -2.89 -6.55
C SER A 31 -13.19 -3.64 -7.83
N ARG A 32 -13.47 -2.92 -8.92
CA ARG A 32 -13.77 -3.53 -10.24
C ARG A 32 -12.54 -4.20 -10.84
N GLU A 33 -11.39 -3.50 -10.83
CA GLU A 33 -10.15 -4.04 -11.36
C GLU A 33 -9.70 -5.30 -10.61
N ARG A 34 -9.83 -5.30 -9.27
CA ARG A 34 -9.51 -6.46 -8.42
C ARG A 34 -10.46 -7.63 -8.62
N ALA A 35 -11.73 -7.37 -8.91
CA ALA A 35 -12.71 -8.42 -9.22
C ALA A 35 -12.48 -9.06 -10.60
N ALA A 36 -11.81 -8.37 -11.52
CA ALA A 36 -11.55 -8.84 -12.89
C ALA A 36 -10.31 -9.74 -13.02
N VAL A 37 -9.42 -9.75 -12.02
CA VAL A 37 -8.21 -10.60 -12.05
C VAL A 37 -8.49 -11.99 -11.49
N GLN A 38 -7.79 -12.98 -12.03
CA GLN A 38 -7.78 -14.34 -11.49
C GLN A 38 -6.60 -14.51 -10.53
N GLY A 39 -6.76 -15.37 -9.52
CA GLY A 39 -5.74 -15.64 -8.52
C GLY A 39 -5.78 -14.68 -7.33
N LEU A 40 -4.61 -14.43 -6.74
CA LEU A 40 -4.47 -13.65 -5.52
C LEU A 40 -4.33 -12.17 -5.84
N SER A 41 -5.27 -11.34 -5.38
CA SER A 41 -5.17 -9.88 -5.48
C SER A 41 -4.71 -9.29 -4.15
N LEU A 42 -3.72 -8.39 -4.18
CA LEU A 42 -3.31 -7.54 -3.06
C LEU A 42 -3.50 -6.06 -3.41
N LEU A 43 -3.69 -5.21 -2.42
CA LEU A 43 -3.73 -3.74 -2.55
C LEU A 43 -2.76 -3.09 -1.57
N VAL A 44 -1.79 -2.33 -2.04
CA VAL A 44 -0.81 -1.64 -1.18
C VAL A 44 -0.72 -0.16 -1.49
N ASP A 45 -0.31 0.64 -0.51
CA ASP A 45 0.16 1.99 -0.77
C ASP A 45 1.69 1.99 -0.84
N MET A 46 2.24 2.69 -1.83
CA MET A 46 3.68 2.81 -2.05
C MET A 46 4.27 4.07 -1.42
N GLY A 47 3.52 4.76 -0.56
CA GLY A 47 3.97 5.96 0.13
C GLY A 47 3.53 7.26 -0.55
N CYS A 48 3.87 8.36 0.12
CA CYS A 48 3.41 9.72 -0.18
C CYS A 48 1.87 9.83 -0.20
N ALA A 49 1.19 9.04 0.64
CA ALA A 49 -0.25 9.13 0.83
C ALA A 49 -0.68 10.53 1.29
N CYS A 50 0.13 11.19 2.12
CA CYS A 50 -0.12 12.53 2.65
C CYS A 50 1.08 13.45 2.39
N THR A 51 0.82 14.75 2.29
CA THR A 51 1.85 15.79 2.06
C THR A 51 1.62 16.97 3.02
N PRO A 52 2.67 17.62 3.56
CA PRO A 52 2.51 18.73 4.51
C PRO A 52 1.69 19.92 3.98
N GLU A 53 1.62 20.10 2.66
CA GLU A 53 0.91 21.19 2.00
C GLU A 53 -0.61 20.98 1.97
N ALA A 54 -1.07 19.73 2.11
CA ALA A 54 -2.50 19.44 2.15
C ALA A 54 -3.06 19.74 3.55
N TRP A 55 -4.04 20.65 3.62
CA TRP A 55 -4.69 21.04 4.89
C TRP A 55 -5.07 19.84 5.76
N ILE A 56 -5.67 18.80 5.16
CA ILE A 56 -6.11 17.62 5.92
C ILE A 56 -4.95 16.87 6.56
N CYS A 57 -3.81 16.78 5.86
CA CYS A 57 -2.60 16.15 6.37
C CYS A 57 -2.02 16.98 7.52
N GLN A 58 -1.93 18.30 7.35
CA GLN A 58 -1.44 19.18 8.39
C GLN A 58 -2.33 19.18 9.65
N ALA A 59 -3.65 19.30 9.47
CA ALA A 59 -4.62 19.37 10.56
C ALA A 59 -4.67 18.09 11.41
N THR A 60 -4.25 16.96 10.83
CA THR A 60 -4.33 15.64 11.48
C THR A 60 -2.99 14.94 11.64
N ASP A 61 -1.88 15.65 11.41
CA ASP A 61 -0.52 15.09 11.42
C ASP A 61 -0.41 13.81 10.56
N GLY A 62 -1.01 13.85 9.36
CA GLY A 62 -1.05 12.77 8.38
C GLY A 62 -2.11 11.68 8.61
N ARG A 63 -2.72 11.61 9.81
CA ARG A 63 -3.58 10.49 10.21
C ARG A 63 -4.84 10.32 9.35
N ALA A 64 -5.49 11.42 8.97
CA ALA A 64 -6.77 11.38 8.26
C ALA A 64 -6.72 10.57 6.97
N MET A 65 -5.64 10.72 6.20
CA MET A 65 -5.51 10.01 4.92
C MET A 65 -5.41 8.50 5.13
N LEU A 66 -4.57 8.06 6.07
CA LEU A 66 -4.39 6.64 6.34
C LEU A 66 -5.64 6.02 6.98
N VAL A 67 -6.36 6.75 7.84
CA VAL A 67 -7.65 6.30 8.38
C VAL A 67 -8.70 6.13 7.28
N ALA A 68 -8.76 7.07 6.32
CA ALA A 68 -9.68 6.96 5.19
C ALA A 68 -9.30 5.77 4.29
N MET A 69 -8.01 5.59 3.99
CA MET A 69 -7.52 4.47 3.18
C MET A 69 -7.69 3.12 3.88
N ASP A 70 -7.65 3.06 5.20
CA ASP A 70 -7.90 1.82 5.97
C ASP A 70 -9.28 1.23 5.64
N SER A 71 -10.30 2.10 5.47
CA SER A 71 -11.65 1.69 5.09
C SER A 71 -11.77 1.09 3.68
N MET A 72 -10.72 1.22 2.85
CA MET A 72 -10.68 0.71 1.48
C MET A 72 -10.08 -0.71 1.38
N GLY A 73 -9.63 -1.29 2.49
CA GLY A 73 -9.13 -2.67 2.53
C GLY A 73 -7.76 -2.83 1.88
N TYR A 74 -6.84 -1.94 2.20
CA TYR A 74 -5.42 -2.09 1.89
C TYR A 74 -4.81 -3.23 2.71
N ASP A 75 -3.87 -3.94 2.10
CA ASP A 75 -3.11 -5.02 2.71
C ASP A 75 -1.86 -4.49 3.44
N ALA A 76 -1.26 -3.40 2.94
CA ALA A 76 -0.18 -2.70 3.62
C ALA A 76 -0.05 -1.23 3.19
N PHE A 77 0.47 -0.41 4.12
CA PHE A 77 0.97 0.93 3.83
C PHE A 77 2.50 0.95 3.86
N HIS A 78 3.12 1.35 2.75
CA HIS A 78 4.53 1.69 2.74
C HIS A 78 4.75 3.10 3.28
N ILE A 79 5.76 3.26 4.12
CA ILE A 79 6.30 4.56 4.51
C ILE A 79 7.79 4.51 4.20
N GLY A 80 8.19 5.41 3.30
CA GLY A 80 9.56 5.53 2.80
C GLY A 80 10.22 6.83 3.21
N ALA A 81 11.42 7.08 2.68
CA ALA A 81 12.17 8.31 2.94
C ALA A 81 11.43 9.58 2.43
N ARG A 82 10.52 9.42 1.46
CA ARG A 82 9.72 10.51 0.86
C ARG A 82 8.42 10.83 1.63
N ASP A 83 8.23 10.24 2.81
CA ASP A 83 7.08 10.48 3.68
C ASP A 83 7.46 11.34 4.90
N PRO A 84 7.51 12.69 4.76
CA PRO A 84 8.03 13.55 5.82
C PRO A 84 7.18 13.53 7.10
N LEU A 85 5.89 13.20 6.99
CA LEU A 85 4.96 13.20 8.13
C LEU A 85 5.07 11.97 9.04
N TYR A 86 5.81 10.93 8.62
CA TYR A 86 5.83 9.64 9.32
C TYR A 86 7.24 9.17 9.69
N GLN A 87 8.22 10.08 9.73
CA GLN A 87 9.62 9.73 9.99
C GLN A 87 9.89 9.35 11.45
N ALA A 88 9.06 9.81 12.40
CA ALA A 88 9.25 9.52 13.80
C ALA A 88 8.52 8.21 14.20
N PRO A 89 9.20 7.24 14.84
CA PRO A 89 8.59 5.94 15.17
C PRO A 89 7.29 6.02 15.97
N HIS A 90 7.21 6.94 16.94
CA HIS A 90 6.02 7.14 17.76
C HIS A 90 4.78 7.57 16.96
N ILE A 91 4.95 8.23 15.80
CA ILE A 91 3.84 8.58 14.91
C ILE A 91 3.26 7.32 14.27
N VAL A 92 4.13 6.43 13.79
CA VAL A 92 3.72 5.16 13.18
C VAL A 92 3.10 4.23 14.24
N GLU A 93 3.65 4.18 15.45
CA GLU A 93 3.06 3.43 16.57
C GLU A 93 1.68 3.96 16.97
N ALA A 94 1.47 5.28 16.96
CA ALA A 94 0.16 5.87 17.22
C ALA A 94 -0.84 5.49 16.10
N LEU A 95 -0.41 5.54 14.83
CA LEU A 95 -1.22 5.11 13.69
C LEU A 95 -1.61 3.64 13.78
N GLN A 96 -0.70 2.75 14.18
CA GLN A 96 -0.97 1.32 14.37
C GLN A 96 -2.07 1.02 15.39
N ARG A 97 -2.40 1.97 16.28
CA ARG A 97 -3.51 1.85 17.24
C ARG A 97 -4.85 2.35 16.68
N LEU A 98 -4.82 3.05 15.55
CA LEU A 98 -5.98 3.72 14.94
C LEU A 98 -6.51 3.00 13.71
N ILE A 99 -5.65 2.27 13.00
CA ILE A 99 -5.99 1.62 11.73
C ILE A 99 -5.71 0.12 11.79
N VAL A 100 -6.44 -0.66 11.00
CA VAL A 100 -6.26 -2.11 10.89
C VAL A 100 -5.11 -2.47 9.95
N THR A 101 -4.97 -1.71 8.86
CA THR A 101 -3.95 -1.89 7.83
C THR A 101 -2.56 -1.79 8.44
N ARG A 102 -1.73 -2.80 8.17
CA ARG A 102 -0.37 -2.88 8.72
C ARG A 102 0.61 -2.10 7.86
N PHE A 103 1.78 -1.82 8.44
CA PHE A 103 2.82 -1.06 7.78
C PHE A 103 3.93 -1.96 7.23
N ALA A 104 4.36 -1.66 6.01
CA ALA A 104 5.58 -2.15 5.38
C ALA A 104 6.60 -0.99 5.37
N ALA A 105 7.03 -0.58 6.57
CA ALA A 105 7.73 0.67 6.84
C ALA A 105 8.84 0.47 7.87
N GLY A 106 10.01 1.10 7.67
CA GLY A 106 11.13 0.95 8.60
C GLY A 106 11.33 -0.53 9.02
N PRO A 107 11.31 -0.83 10.33
CA PRO A 107 11.48 -2.20 10.83
C PRO A 107 10.21 -3.08 10.70
N TRP A 108 9.06 -2.51 10.36
CA TRP A 108 7.79 -3.21 10.34
C TRP A 108 7.58 -3.93 9.01
N SER A 109 7.23 -5.21 9.12
CA SER A 109 6.80 -6.08 8.04
C SER A 109 5.41 -6.64 8.36
N VAL A 110 4.69 -7.10 7.35
CA VAL A 110 3.39 -7.75 7.50
C VAL A 110 3.33 -9.03 6.69
N LEU A 111 2.77 -10.07 7.27
CA LEU A 111 2.44 -11.32 6.58
C LEU A 111 0.94 -11.35 6.26
N VAL A 112 0.62 -11.43 4.97
CA VAL A 112 -0.76 -11.54 4.46
C VAL A 112 -0.99 -12.97 4.01
N LYS A 113 -1.99 -13.64 4.59
CA LYS A 113 -2.42 -14.98 4.17
C LYS A 113 -3.69 -14.88 3.35
N ARG A 114 -3.64 -15.31 2.08
CA ARG A 114 -4.80 -15.27 1.17
C ARG A 114 -4.75 -16.49 0.27
N GLN A 115 -5.87 -17.20 0.13
CA GLN A 115 -5.98 -18.41 -0.71
C GLN A 115 -4.89 -19.47 -0.43
N GLY A 116 -4.46 -19.60 0.83
CA GLY A 116 -3.41 -20.55 1.22
C GLY A 116 -1.96 -20.09 0.97
N VAL A 117 -1.76 -18.95 0.32
CA VAL A 117 -0.43 -18.37 0.05
C VAL A 117 -0.11 -17.31 1.10
N GLN A 118 1.13 -17.31 1.59
CA GLN A 118 1.65 -16.36 2.56
C GLN A 118 2.56 -15.35 1.86
N VAL A 119 2.12 -14.09 1.77
CA VAL A 119 2.88 -13.00 1.16
C VAL A 119 3.35 -12.04 2.23
N ALA A 120 4.66 -11.88 2.40
CA ALA A 120 5.24 -10.88 3.27
C ALA A 120 5.43 -9.56 2.51
N LEU A 121 5.08 -8.44 3.14
CA LEU A 121 5.30 -7.09 2.64
C LEU A 121 6.22 -6.35 3.62
N ALA A 122 7.26 -5.72 3.11
CA ALA A 122 8.24 -5.01 3.93
C ALA A 122 8.75 -3.75 3.22
N ASN A 123 9.44 -2.88 3.96
CA ASN A 123 10.22 -1.81 3.34
C ASN A 123 11.38 -2.44 2.53
N GLY A 124 11.54 -2.04 1.27
CA GLY A 124 12.57 -2.56 0.36
C GLY A 124 13.99 -2.42 0.90
N ALA A 125 14.28 -1.37 1.68
CA ALA A 125 15.57 -1.17 2.33
C ALA A 125 15.83 -2.14 3.51
N GLN A 126 14.81 -2.85 3.97
CA GLN A 126 14.84 -3.75 5.13
C GLN A 126 14.50 -5.20 4.75
N MET A 127 14.59 -5.55 3.46
CA MET A 127 14.25 -6.90 2.97
C MET A 127 15.03 -8.02 3.66
N ALA A 128 16.34 -7.85 3.89
CA ALA A 128 17.15 -8.88 4.55
C ALA A 128 16.69 -9.17 5.98
N ARG A 129 16.28 -8.14 6.71
CA ARG A 129 15.70 -8.27 8.05
C ARG A 129 14.35 -8.96 8.00
N ALA A 130 13.44 -8.49 7.15
CA ALA A 130 12.11 -9.07 7.01
C ALA A 130 12.16 -10.55 6.57
N ALA A 131 13.13 -10.90 5.72
CA ALA A 131 13.38 -12.28 5.33
C ALA A 131 13.74 -13.19 6.51
N ALA A 132 14.53 -12.69 7.46
CA ALA A 132 14.90 -13.42 8.67
C ALA A 132 13.75 -13.51 9.68
N GLU A 133 12.90 -12.47 9.76
CA GLU A 133 11.73 -12.44 10.65
C GLU A 133 10.55 -13.29 10.14
N LEU A 134 10.41 -13.45 8.82
CA LEU A 134 9.30 -14.15 8.17
C LEU A 134 9.78 -15.28 7.23
N PRO A 135 10.55 -16.26 7.72
CA PRO A 135 11.13 -17.34 6.91
C PRO A 135 10.08 -18.20 6.17
N GLU A 136 8.84 -18.24 6.67
CA GLU A 136 7.74 -19.04 6.15
C GLU A 136 6.96 -18.40 4.97
N ALA A 137 7.27 -17.16 4.62
CA ALA A 137 6.61 -16.47 3.51
C ALA A 137 6.88 -17.19 2.18
N ASP A 138 5.82 -17.48 1.43
CA ASP A 138 5.94 -18.09 0.09
C ASP A 138 6.49 -17.09 -0.93
N LEU A 139 6.26 -15.79 -0.68
CA LEU A 139 6.82 -14.63 -1.39
C LEU A 139 7.05 -13.47 -0.42
N LEU A 140 8.23 -12.88 -0.43
CA LEU A 140 8.55 -11.61 0.25
C LEU A 140 8.65 -10.48 -0.79
N ILE A 141 7.80 -9.47 -0.66
CA ILE A 141 7.81 -8.27 -1.50
C ILE A 141 8.35 -7.08 -0.70
N GLY A 142 9.48 -6.53 -1.15
CA GLY A 142 10.01 -5.26 -0.64
C GLY A 142 9.44 -4.08 -1.43
N LEU A 143 8.74 -3.18 -0.78
CA LEU A 143 8.15 -2.00 -1.39
C LEU A 143 9.12 -0.82 -1.34
N ARG A 144 9.26 -0.10 -2.44
CA ARG A 144 10.05 1.12 -2.55
C ARG A 144 9.37 2.14 -3.45
N TYR A 145 9.62 3.41 -3.18
CA TYR A 145 9.23 4.51 -4.05
C TYR A 145 10.41 5.46 -4.24
N SER A 146 11.02 5.39 -5.42
CA SER A 146 12.09 6.29 -5.85
C SER A 146 11.76 6.96 -7.18
N GLU A 147 12.72 7.66 -7.79
CA GLU A 147 12.55 8.28 -9.10
C GLU A 147 12.41 7.24 -10.23
N GLN A 148 13.09 6.09 -10.11
CA GLN A 148 13.14 5.07 -11.16
C GLN A 148 12.34 3.83 -10.79
N ALA A 149 11.47 3.39 -11.70
CA ALA A 149 10.76 2.14 -11.56
C ALA A 149 11.73 0.96 -11.74
N ALA A 150 11.63 -0.04 -10.88
CA ALA A 150 12.45 -1.24 -10.95
C ALA A 150 11.72 -2.43 -10.32
N VAL A 151 11.86 -3.60 -10.95
CA VAL A 151 11.39 -4.87 -10.40
C VAL A 151 12.55 -5.84 -10.43
N GLN A 152 12.91 -6.38 -9.28
CA GLN A 152 13.98 -7.37 -9.16
C GLN A 152 13.46 -8.60 -8.45
N ALA A 153 13.51 -9.73 -9.15
CA ALA A 153 13.10 -11.02 -8.65
C ALA A 153 14.33 -11.87 -8.34
N GLU A 154 14.35 -12.47 -7.15
CA GLU A 154 15.44 -13.32 -6.69
C GLU A 154 14.88 -14.55 -5.99
N TRP A 155 15.53 -15.69 -6.21
CA TRP A 155 15.38 -16.86 -5.36
C TRP A 155 16.57 -16.93 -4.40
N GLN A 156 16.31 -16.71 -3.12
CA GLN A 156 17.28 -16.94 -2.06
C GLN A 156 16.71 -17.97 -1.11
N ALA A 157 17.11 -19.23 -1.29
CA ALA A 157 16.55 -20.37 -0.59
C ALA A 157 16.43 -20.09 0.93
N PRO A 158 15.25 -20.33 1.54
CA PRO A 158 14.05 -20.96 0.96
C PRO A 158 13.02 -19.97 0.37
N GLN A 159 13.35 -18.70 0.18
CA GLN A 159 12.40 -17.62 -0.11
C GLN A 159 12.47 -17.09 -1.55
N ARG A 160 11.29 -16.79 -2.08
CA ARG A 160 11.08 -15.94 -3.26
C ARG A 160 11.08 -14.49 -2.80
N ARG A 161 11.95 -13.66 -3.38
CA ARG A 161 12.09 -12.25 -3.03
C ARG A 161 11.82 -11.38 -4.24
N LEU A 162 10.97 -10.38 -4.07
CA LEU A 162 10.61 -9.42 -5.10
C LEU A 162 10.83 -8.01 -4.55
N LEU A 163 11.86 -7.32 -5.00
CA LEU A 163 11.99 -5.89 -4.73
C LEU A 163 11.20 -5.14 -5.80
N PHE A 164 10.18 -4.39 -5.38
CA PHE A 164 9.33 -3.60 -6.24
C PHE A 164 9.45 -2.12 -5.91
N ASP A 165 10.00 -1.37 -6.87
CA ASP A 165 9.99 0.08 -6.90
C ASP A 165 9.01 0.55 -7.98
N CYS A 166 7.93 1.22 -7.59
CA CYS A 166 6.96 1.69 -8.58
C CYS A 166 7.46 2.88 -9.39
N GLY A 167 8.56 3.53 -8.96
CA GLY A 167 9.13 4.72 -9.60
C GLY A 167 8.22 5.95 -9.51
N GLU A 168 8.77 7.11 -9.88
CA GLU A 168 8.00 8.32 -9.99
C GLU A 168 7.26 8.30 -11.33
N THR A 169 5.94 8.16 -11.25
CA THR A 169 5.09 8.12 -12.44
C THR A 169 4.00 9.18 -12.32
N HIS A 170 3.51 9.66 -13.46
CA HIS A 170 2.31 10.51 -13.48
C HIS A 170 1.04 9.76 -13.02
N ALA A 171 1.06 8.43 -13.02
CA ALA A 171 -0.06 7.61 -12.58
C ALA A 171 0.00 7.36 -11.06
N GLN A 172 -1.09 7.70 -10.37
CA GLN A 172 -1.24 7.46 -8.92
C GLN A 172 -1.65 6.02 -8.60
N ILE A 173 -1.89 5.20 -9.62
CA ILE A 173 -2.45 3.85 -9.51
C ILE A 173 -1.70 2.94 -10.48
N GLY A 174 -1.38 1.73 -10.07
CA GLY A 174 -0.86 0.72 -10.97
C GLY A 174 -1.12 -0.71 -10.51
N ARG A 175 -0.68 -1.64 -11.35
CA ARG A 175 -0.75 -3.08 -11.09
C ARG A 175 0.54 -3.76 -11.52
N LEU A 176 1.05 -4.60 -10.64
CA LEU A 176 2.14 -5.54 -10.91
C LEU A 176 1.57 -6.96 -10.89
N ASP A 177 1.65 -7.66 -12.02
CA ASP A 177 1.23 -9.05 -12.19
C ASP A 177 2.49 -9.93 -12.16
N VAL A 178 2.55 -10.87 -11.22
CA VAL A 178 3.64 -11.87 -11.11
C VAL A 178 3.07 -13.27 -10.98
N LYS A 179 3.84 -14.25 -11.43
CA LYS A 179 3.58 -15.68 -11.18
C LYS A 179 4.69 -16.22 -10.28
N ILE A 180 4.32 -16.94 -9.23
CA ILE A 180 5.28 -17.67 -8.39
C ILE A 180 5.12 -19.17 -8.60
N ALA A 181 6.23 -19.91 -8.60
CA ALA A 181 6.27 -21.35 -8.86
C ALA A 181 7.18 -22.10 -7.87
N PRO A 182 6.91 -23.38 -7.58
CA PRO A 182 7.76 -24.20 -6.70
C PRO A 182 9.17 -24.44 -7.27
N THR A 183 9.33 -24.38 -8.60
CA THR A 183 10.59 -24.60 -9.32
C THR A 183 11.04 -23.36 -10.07
N ALA A 184 12.29 -23.34 -10.53
CA ALA A 184 12.83 -22.27 -11.37
C ALA A 184 11.89 -21.97 -12.56
N PRO A 185 11.67 -20.68 -12.90
CA PRO A 185 12.39 -19.49 -12.41
C PRO A 185 11.93 -18.96 -11.04
N TYR A 186 11.04 -19.67 -10.33
CA TYR A 186 10.44 -19.35 -9.03
C TYR A 186 9.56 -18.11 -8.99
N ILE A 187 9.94 -17.05 -9.69
CA ILE A 187 9.19 -15.82 -9.88
C ILE A 187 9.29 -15.43 -11.36
N GLU A 188 8.15 -15.17 -11.98
CA GLU A 188 8.05 -14.66 -13.33
C GLU A 188 7.28 -13.34 -13.30
N LEU A 189 7.89 -12.27 -13.82
CA LEU A 189 7.22 -10.99 -14.01
C LEU A 189 6.35 -11.07 -15.25
N ILE A 190 5.03 -10.94 -15.07
CA ILE A 190 4.07 -11.03 -16.18
C ILE A 190 3.83 -9.65 -16.79
N ALA A 191 3.53 -8.65 -15.95
CA ALA A 191 3.29 -7.27 -16.41
C ALA A 191 3.42 -6.25 -15.28
N HIS A 192 3.82 -5.03 -15.62
CA HIS A 192 3.68 -3.84 -14.77
C HIS A 192 2.96 -2.76 -15.57
N ARG A 193 1.84 -2.25 -15.05
CA ARG A 193 0.96 -1.32 -15.77
C ARG A 193 0.56 -0.17 -14.87
N ALA A 194 0.73 1.05 -15.38
CA ALA A 194 0.02 2.22 -14.85
C ALA A 194 -1.47 2.09 -15.17
N LEU A 195 -2.33 2.43 -14.21
CA LEU A 195 -3.78 2.43 -14.38
C LEU A 195 -4.29 3.88 -14.34
N THR A 196 -5.23 4.20 -15.23
CA THR A 196 -5.88 5.50 -15.28
C THR A 196 -7.27 5.39 -14.67
N LEU A 197 -7.55 6.17 -13.62
CA LEU A 197 -8.90 6.29 -13.07
C LEU A 197 -9.79 7.07 -14.04
N PRO A 198 -10.87 6.48 -14.58
CA PRO A 198 -11.76 7.22 -15.47
C PRO A 198 -12.51 8.34 -14.74
N ASP A 199 -12.62 9.52 -15.38
CA ASP A 199 -13.28 10.72 -14.83
C ASP A 199 -14.74 10.48 -14.43
N HIS A 200 -15.43 9.62 -15.15
CA HIS A 200 -16.84 9.28 -14.95
C HIS A 200 -17.06 8.13 -13.94
N THR A 201 -16.01 7.65 -13.26
CA THR A 201 -16.16 6.60 -12.25
C THR A 201 -17.04 7.13 -11.10
N PRO A 202 -18.15 6.47 -10.75
CA PRO A 202 -19.02 6.95 -9.69
C PRO A 202 -18.35 6.77 -8.31
N PRO A 203 -18.55 7.72 -7.39
CA PRO A 203 -18.02 7.60 -6.03
C PRO A 203 -18.74 6.50 -5.26
N HIS A 204 -17.99 5.74 -4.45
CA HIS A 204 -18.59 4.76 -3.56
C HIS A 204 -19.27 5.45 -2.36
N PRO A 205 -20.56 5.17 -2.06
CA PRO A 205 -21.31 5.90 -1.04
C PRO A 205 -20.74 5.72 0.36
N THR A 206 -20.36 4.50 0.76
CA THR A 206 -19.79 4.23 2.09
C THR A 206 -18.45 4.94 2.29
N ILE A 207 -17.59 4.95 1.25
CA ILE A 207 -16.29 5.63 1.35
C ILE A 207 -16.51 7.13 1.40
N SER A 208 -17.46 7.67 0.62
CA SER A 208 -17.84 9.09 0.69
C SER A 208 -18.24 9.48 2.12
N GLY A 209 -19.07 8.68 2.79
CA GLY A 209 -19.43 8.90 4.19
C GLY A 209 -18.23 8.88 5.16
N VAL A 210 -17.26 7.99 4.94
CA VAL A 210 -16.00 7.98 5.71
C VAL A 210 -15.21 9.28 5.47
N ILE A 211 -15.12 9.75 4.23
CA ILE A 211 -14.42 11.01 3.91
C ILE A 211 -15.08 12.18 4.62
N ASP A 212 -16.41 12.29 4.57
CA ASP A 212 -17.15 13.36 5.23
C ASP A 212 -16.92 13.36 6.75
N PHE A 213 -16.94 12.17 7.37
CA PHE A 213 -16.65 12.01 8.79
C PHE A 213 -15.23 12.45 9.14
N VAL A 214 -14.22 11.93 8.42
CA VAL A 214 -12.81 12.28 8.64
C VAL A 214 -12.55 13.78 8.49
N GLN A 215 -13.15 14.41 7.46
CA GLN A 215 -13.02 15.85 7.26
C GLN A 215 -13.69 16.65 8.38
N SER A 216 -14.86 16.20 8.87
CA SER A 216 -15.54 16.84 10.00
C SER A 216 -14.68 16.80 11.27
N GLU A 217 -14.13 15.64 11.61
CA GLU A 217 -13.26 15.46 12.77
C GLU A 217 -11.99 16.32 12.67
N ALA A 218 -11.37 16.40 11.49
CA ALA A 218 -10.22 17.26 11.26
C ALA A 218 -10.54 18.75 11.50
N ARG A 219 -11.68 19.24 10.99
CA ARG A 219 -12.13 20.63 11.24
C ARG A 219 -12.45 20.87 12.71
N TYR A 220 -12.97 19.87 13.42
CA TYR A 220 -13.23 19.97 14.85
C TYR A 220 -11.91 20.07 15.65
N ALA A 221 -10.96 19.19 15.37
CA ALA A 221 -9.64 19.20 16.00
C ALA A 221 -8.89 20.52 15.78
N GLU A 222 -8.90 21.04 14.55
CA GLU A 222 -8.29 22.34 14.23
C GLU A 222 -8.94 23.48 15.03
N ARG A 223 -10.27 23.54 15.08
CA ARG A 223 -11.01 24.56 15.86
C ARG A 223 -10.70 24.48 17.35
N LYS A 224 -10.52 23.27 17.89
CA LYS A 224 -10.13 23.08 19.29
C LYS A 224 -8.72 23.60 19.57
N ARG A 225 -7.75 23.30 18.69
CA ARG A 225 -6.36 23.80 18.79
C ARG A 225 -6.27 25.33 18.72
N ARG A 226 -7.15 25.99 17.96
CA ARG A 226 -7.17 27.48 17.88
C ARG A 226 -7.77 28.16 19.13
N ARG A 227 -8.48 27.41 19.98
CA ARG A 227 -9.12 27.94 21.20
C ARG A 227 -8.29 27.69 22.47
N SER A 228 -7.32 26.79 22.40
CA SER A 228 -6.32 26.52 23.45
C SER A 228 -5.09 27.40 23.27
#